data_AF-A0AAF6BZ27-F1
#
_entry.id   AF-A0AAF6BZ27-F1
#
_cell.length_a   1.000
_cell.length_b   1.000
_cell.length_c   1.000
_cell.angle_alpha   90.00
_cell.angle_beta   90.00
_cell.angle_gamma   90.00
#
_symmetry.space_group_name_H-M   'P 1'
#
loop_
_entity.id
_entity.type
_entity.pdbx_description
1 polymer ?
#
loop_
_entity_poly.entity_id
_entity_poly.type
_entity_poly.pdbx_seq_one_letter_code
_entity_poly.pdbx_strand_id
1 'polypeptide(L)'
;MQPLVNWLATVRSDFICNIYPYFTYINSNGQITLQFGRLESGSVTDSNNGKIYTNLLAQRLDAVYAALGRLGQGNMRVVVGEIGWPTSGGTATDTDNARIHNQNLVNVARGGTPLKPNWRIQTYIFAMFDENQKAASLQKSWGLYNPSNFQAKYTINFGNSQTLSNRITQGMRLSSGQFVESKNQVYKLIMQADCNLVLDRIGVGPLWASNTAGYASDGYVELQSDGNAVVYGGGVARWASNTLGRNDGAHRIDVQDDGNIVMYNEANQAIWATNTAGSRITQGSRLSSGQFVMSKNRVYKFIMQADCNLVLDHIGVGPVWTSNTYGLAPDGYMELQSDGNAVLYGGLVARWASHTFGRNDGAHWIDVQDDGNTVMYNEANEAIWATNTAGR
;
A
#
# COMPACT_ATOMS: atom_id res chain seq x y z
N MET A 1 17.57 3.02 42.60
CA MET A 1 16.96 2.22 41.53
C MET A 1 17.08 0.71 41.72
N GLN A 2 18.24 0.14 42.06
CA GLN A 2 18.40 -1.33 42.20
C GLN A 2 17.34 -2.02 43.09
N PRO A 3 16.97 -1.52 44.29
CA PRO A 3 15.96 -2.20 45.12
C PRO A 3 14.58 -2.28 44.45
N LEU A 4 14.15 -1.20 43.80
CA LEU A 4 12.88 -1.15 43.05
C LEU A 4 12.89 -2.14 41.88
N VAL A 5 13.96 -2.12 41.08
CA VAL A 5 14.13 -3.01 39.93
C VAL A 5 14.14 -4.48 40.34
N ASN A 6 14.80 -4.81 41.46
CA ASN A 6 14.78 -6.17 42.01
C ASN A 6 13.39 -6.57 42.50
N TRP A 7 12.67 -5.67 43.16
CA TRP A 7 11.30 -5.95 43.60
C TRP A 7 10.35 -6.16 42.42
N LEU A 8 10.42 -5.33 41.37
CA LEU A 8 9.62 -5.54 40.15
C LEU A 8 9.89 -6.90 39.52
N ALA A 9 11.16 -7.33 39.50
CA ALA A 9 11.54 -8.65 39.01
C ALA A 9 10.96 -9.79 39.87
N THR A 10 10.91 -9.66 41.20
CA THR A 10 10.36 -10.72 42.08
C THR A 10 8.86 -10.91 41.90
N VAL A 11 8.13 -9.84 41.60
CA VAL A 11 6.68 -9.89 41.32
C VAL A 11 6.36 -10.08 39.83
N ARG A 12 7.37 -10.23 38.97
CA ARG A 12 7.24 -10.36 37.50
C ARG A 12 6.49 -9.17 36.86
N SER A 13 6.67 -7.98 37.41
CA SER A 13 6.13 -6.75 36.84
C SER A 13 7.00 -6.25 35.69
N ASP A 14 6.39 -5.54 34.75
CA ASP A 14 7.09 -4.75 33.76
C ASP A 14 7.66 -3.47 34.39
N PHE A 15 8.69 -2.89 33.78
CA PHE A 15 9.25 -1.60 34.16
C PHE A 15 8.64 -0.50 33.29
N ILE A 16 7.83 0.37 33.90
CA ILE A 16 7.16 1.45 33.18
C ILE A 16 7.99 2.74 33.26
N CYS A 17 8.24 3.38 32.12
CA CYS A 17 8.86 4.70 32.07
C CYS A 17 8.28 5.56 30.95
N ASN A 18 8.27 6.88 31.14
CA ASN A 18 7.81 7.81 30.10
C ASN A 18 9.00 8.20 29.22
N ILE A 19 8.82 8.12 27.90
CA ILE A 19 9.86 8.49 26.94
C ILE A 19 9.27 9.58 26.03
N TYR A 20 9.94 10.72 26.03
CA TYR A 20 9.49 11.91 25.31
C TYR A 20 10.48 12.34 24.23
N PRO A 21 10.35 11.82 23.00
CA PRO A 21 11.17 12.26 21.87
C PRO A 21 11.08 13.76 21.64
N TYR A 22 9.89 14.37 21.81
CA TYR A 22 9.71 15.82 21.70
C TYR A 22 10.63 16.62 22.63
N PHE A 23 10.59 16.35 23.94
CA PHE A 23 11.45 17.05 24.91
C PHE A 23 12.94 16.79 24.66
N THR A 24 13.26 15.58 24.22
CA THR A 24 14.64 15.23 23.85
C THR A 24 15.11 16.04 22.63
N TYR A 25 14.25 16.21 21.62
CA TYR A 25 14.51 16.99 20.42
C TYR A 25 14.70 18.47 20.72
N ILE A 26 13.74 19.12 21.40
CA ILE A 26 13.81 20.57 21.63
C ILE A 26 14.98 20.98 22.55
N ASN A 27 15.39 20.09 23.45
CA ASN A 27 16.52 20.32 24.37
C ASN A 27 17.86 19.83 23.81
N SER A 28 17.90 19.34 22.55
CA SER A 28 19.13 18.82 21.93
C SER A 28 20.07 19.89 21.42
N ASN A 29 19.67 21.17 21.45
CA ASN A 29 20.42 22.29 20.86
C ASN A 29 20.83 22.02 19.39
N GLY A 30 19.93 21.41 18.61
CA GLY A 30 20.13 21.11 17.19
C GLY A 30 20.90 19.83 16.89
N GLN A 31 21.31 19.04 17.91
CA GLN A 31 21.99 17.77 17.68
C GLN A 31 21.07 16.65 17.21
N ILE A 32 19.77 16.76 17.46
CA ILE A 32 18.77 15.80 17.00
C ILE A 32 17.93 16.44 15.91
N THR A 33 17.83 15.78 14.76
CA THR A 33 16.97 16.24 13.67
C THR A 33 15.49 16.04 14.01
N LEU A 34 14.63 16.88 13.44
CA LEU A 34 13.19 16.77 13.63
C LEU A 34 12.67 15.40 13.18
N GLN A 35 13.15 14.89 12.04
CA GLN A 35 12.76 13.58 11.50
C GLN A 35 13.09 12.43 12.47
N PHE A 36 14.26 12.47 13.11
CA PHE A 36 14.65 11.45 14.09
C PHE A 36 13.77 11.52 15.35
N GLY A 37 13.44 12.73 15.80
CA GLY A 37 12.50 12.99 16.89
C GLY A 37 11.06 12.56 16.57
N ARG A 38 10.60 12.79 15.33
CA ARG A 38 9.29 12.35 14.80
C ARG A 38 9.24 10.87 14.43
N LEU A 39 10.28 10.11 14.74
CA LEU A 39 10.39 8.67 14.51
C LEU A 39 10.30 8.29 13.02
N GLU A 40 10.64 9.21 12.14
CA GLU A 40 10.43 9.11 10.69
C GLU A 40 11.65 8.52 9.99
N SER A 41 12.83 9.11 10.25
CA SER A 41 14.09 8.71 9.64
C SER A 41 15.30 9.24 10.41
N GLY A 42 16.44 8.63 10.17
CA GLY A 42 17.74 9.02 10.72
C GLY A 42 18.64 7.80 10.88
N SER A 43 19.87 8.04 11.32
CA SER A 43 20.82 6.97 11.61
C SER A 43 21.83 7.47 12.63
N VAL A 44 21.85 6.83 13.80
CA VAL A 44 22.85 7.08 14.85
C VAL A 44 23.44 5.74 15.27
N THR A 45 24.77 5.62 15.19
CA THR A 45 25.49 4.43 15.64
C THR A 45 25.93 4.62 17.10
N ASP A 46 25.59 3.67 17.96
CA ASP A 46 26.11 3.62 19.34
C ASP A 46 27.54 3.11 19.32
N SER A 47 28.48 3.93 19.76
CA SER A 47 29.91 3.64 19.75
C SER A 47 30.31 2.47 20.67
N ASN A 48 29.47 2.11 21.63
CA ASN A 48 29.78 1.04 22.59
C ASN A 48 29.47 -0.36 22.07
N ASN A 49 28.46 -0.49 21.20
CA ASN A 49 27.95 -1.79 20.75
C ASN A 49 27.72 -1.89 19.23
N GLY A 50 27.98 -0.82 18.47
CA GLY A 50 27.83 -0.76 17.01
C GLY A 50 26.38 -0.81 16.52
N LYS A 51 25.38 -0.74 17.40
CA LYS A 51 23.97 -0.76 17.00
C LYS A 51 23.60 0.55 16.34
N ILE A 52 22.87 0.44 15.23
CA ILE A 52 22.37 1.57 14.46
C ILE A 52 20.90 1.80 14.83
N TYR A 53 20.59 3.00 15.25
CA TYR A 53 19.25 3.45 15.59
C TYR A 53 18.72 4.37 14.50
N THR A 54 17.53 4.04 13.98
CA THR A 54 16.88 4.82 12.92
C THR A 54 15.78 5.75 13.42
N ASN A 55 15.43 5.66 14.70
CA ASN A 55 14.49 6.56 15.36
C ASN A 55 14.87 6.78 16.84
N LEU A 56 14.46 7.92 17.38
CA LEU A 56 14.82 8.34 18.74
C LEU A 56 14.18 7.47 19.84
N LEU A 57 12.99 6.92 19.61
CA LEU A 57 12.33 6.03 20.57
C LEU A 57 13.17 4.77 20.82
N ALA A 58 13.61 4.09 19.76
CA ALA A 58 14.41 2.88 19.88
C ALA A 58 15.73 3.15 20.60
N GLN A 59 16.40 4.28 20.27
CA GLN A 59 17.63 4.70 20.95
C GLN A 59 17.42 4.89 22.45
N ARG A 60 16.35 5.59 22.86
CA ARG A 60 16.07 5.88 24.27
C ARG A 60 15.62 4.64 25.03
N LEU A 61 14.84 3.77 24.40
CA LEU A 61 14.38 2.54 25.02
C LEU A 61 15.53 1.55 25.25
N ASP A 62 16.47 1.44 24.31
CA ASP A 62 17.65 0.60 24.47
C ASP A 62 18.64 1.13 25.50
N ALA A 63 18.70 2.45 25.70
CA ALA A 63 19.43 3.01 26.84
C ALA A 63 18.84 2.56 28.19
N VAL A 64 17.51 2.42 28.29
CA VAL A 64 16.84 1.86 29.47
C VAL A 64 17.17 0.37 29.63
N TYR A 65 17.04 -0.43 28.56
CA TYR A 65 17.41 -1.85 28.61
C TYR A 65 18.87 -2.08 29.01
N ALA A 66 19.80 -1.27 28.48
CA ALA A 66 21.21 -1.33 28.85
C ALA A 66 21.43 -1.00 30.34
N ALA A 67 20.72 0.00 30.87
CA ALA A 67 20.77 0.33 32.30
C ALA A 67 20.22 -0.81 33.18
N LEU A 68 19.09 -1.41 32.79
CA LEU A 68 18.53 -2.58 33.49
C LEU A 68 19.45 -3.80 33.43
N GLY A 69 20.14 -4.00 32.30
CA GLY A 69 21.17 -5.03 32.14
C GLY A 69 22.30 -4.91 33.15
N ARG A 70 22.79 -3.68 33.41
CA ARG A 70 23.80 -3.42 34.45
C ARG A 70 23.31 -3.72 35.87
N LEU A 71 22.00 -3.74 36.10
CA LEU A 71 21.37 -4.11 37.36
C LEU A 71 21.03 -5.61 37.44
N GLY A 72 21.45 -6.41 36.45
CA GLY A 72 21.15 -7.84 36.36
C GLY A 72 19.75 -8.18 35.84
N GLN A 73 18.95 -7.18 35.44
CA GLN A 73 17.57 -7.34 34.97
C GLN A 73 17.41 -7.05 33.48
N GLY A 74 18.37 -7.47 32.65
CA GLY A 74 18.37 -7.21 31.19
C GLY A 74 17.22 -7.87 30.43
N ASN A 75 16.46 -8.76 31.06
CA ASN A 75 15.27 -9.41 30.51
C ASN A 75 13.95 -8.86 31.08
N MET A 76 13.98 -7.84 31.94
CA MET A 76 12.76 -7.18 32.38
C MET A 76 12.17 -6.38 31.22
N ARG A 77 10.90 -6.61 30.89
CA ARG A 77 10.20 -5.87 29.83
C ARG A 77 10.04 -4.41 30.24
N VAL A 78 10.20 -3.50 29.28
CA VAL A 78 9.97 -2.07 29.47
C VAL A 78 8.70 -1.66 28.74
N VAL A 79 7.84 -0.91 29.42
CA VAL A 79 6.61 -0.34 28.89
C VAL A 79 6.77 1.18 28.85
N VAL A 80 6.46 1.78 27.70
CA VAL A 80 6.47 3.24 27.54
C VAL A 80 5.14 3.79 28.04
N GLY A 81 5.15 4.44 29.21
CA GLY A 81 3.95 4.89 29.91
C GLY A 81 3.27 6.10 29.25
N GLU A 82 4.06 7.00 28.66
CA GLU A 82 3.57 8.18 27.96
C GLU A 82 4.54 8.53 26.83
N ILE A 83 4.00 8.77 25.64
CA ILE A 83 4.73 9.26 24.47
C ILE A 83 3.79 9.99 23.51
N GLY A 84 4.30 10.97 22.78
CA GLY A 84 3.55 11.69 21.75
C GLY A 84 4.29 12.94 21.30
N TRP A 85 3.56 13.81 20.61
CA TRP A 85 4.06 15.09 20.14
C TRP A 85 2.96 16.16 20.20
N PRO A 86 3.23 17.35 20.75
CA PRO A 86 2.21 18.37 20.95
C PRO A 86 1.86 19.10 19.65
N THR A 87 0.59 19.47 19.51
CA THR A 87 0.08 20.26 18.37
C THR A 87 0.20 21.77 18.57
N SER A 88 0.53 22.24 19.76
CA SER A 88 0.70 23.67 20.03
C SER A 88 1.55 23.93 21.28
N GLY A 89 1.92 25.19 21.50
CA GLY A 89 2.49 25.66 22.76
C GLY A 89 4.02 25.67 22.85
N GLY A 90 4.74 25.36 21.76
CA GLY A 90 6.21 25.43 21.75
C GLY A 90 6.83 25.39 20.36
N THR A 91 8.15 25.18 20.32
CA THR A 91 8.89 25.00 19.07
C THR A 91 8.53 23.65 18.42
N ALA A 92 8.39 23.64 17.09
CA ALA A 92 8.03 22.46 16.29
C ALA A 92 6.74 21.78 16.75
N THR A 93 5.78 22.54 17.27
CA THR A 93 4.47 22.04 17.65
C THR A 93 3.43 22.48 16.63
N ASP A 94 2.82 21.52 15.96
CA ASP A 94 1.70 21.71 15.05
C ASP A 94 1.01 20.36 14.80
N THR A 95 -0.15 20.41 14.16
CA THR A 95 -0.97 19.25 13.84
C THR A 95 -0.24 18.23 12.97
N ASP A 96 0.59 18.67 12.02
CA ASP A 96 1.29 17.77 11.10
C ASP A 96 2.44 17.04 11.76
N ASN A 97 3.26 17.74 12.55
CA ASN A 97 4.32 17.16 13.35
C ASN A 97 3.76 16.14 14.35
N ALA A 98 2.63 16.45 14.98
CA ALA A 98 1.95 15.53 15.88
C ALA A 98 1.42 14.29 15.15
N ARG A 99 0.77 14.49 13.99
CA ARG A 99 0.27 13.41 13.15
C ARG A 99 1.39 12.48 12.68
N ILE A 100 2.48 13.04 12.15
CA ILE A 100 3.63 12.27 11.66
C ILE A 100 4.26 11.47 12.80
N HIS A 101 4.53 12.11 13.95
CA HIS A 101 5.11 11.42 15.09
C HIS A 101 4.22 10.27 15.59
N ASN A 102 2.93 10.53 15.83
CA ASN A 102 2.02 9.51 16.36
C ASN A 102 1.74 8.39 15.34
N GLN A 103 1.74 8.69 14.04
CA GLN A 103 1.62 7.66 13.01
C GLN A 103 2.86 6.75 12.98
N ASN A 104 4.05 7.35 13.05
CA ASN A 104 5.30 6.60 13.10
C ASN A 104 5.45 5.82 14.42
N LEU A 105 4.97 6.36 15.54
CA LEU A 105 4.91 5.64 16.81
C LEU A 105 4.13 4.33 16.67
N VAL A 106 2.94 4.36 16.05
CA VAL A 106 2.15 3.13 15.81
C VAL A 106 2.94 2.13 14.97
N ASN A 107 3.69 2.59 13.96
CA ASN A 107 4.48 1.74 13.09
C ASN A 107 5.67 1.11 13.84
N VAL A 108 6.44 1.93 14.57
CA VAL A 108 7.62 1.49 15.33
C VAL A 108 7.24 0.55 16.47
N ALA A 109 6.12 0.81 17.16
CA ALA A 109 5.69 0.01 18.31
C ALA A 109 5.36 -1.46 17.97
N ARG A 110 5.04 -1.74 16.70
CA ARG A 110 4.81 -3.11 16.21
C ARG A 110 6.09 -3.94 16.10
N GLY A 111 7.23 -3.27 15.92
CA GLY A 111 8.55 -3.89 15.88
C GLY A 111 9.22 -3.88 17.26
N GLY A 112 10.52 -4.16 17.25
CA GLY A 112 11.38 -4.01 18.41
C GLY A 112 12.50 -3.00 18.18
N THR A 113 13.44 -2.97 19.12
CA THR A 113 14.62 -2.09 19.07
C THR A 113 15.86 -2.86 18.59
N PRO A 114 16.96 -2.19 18.20
CA PRO A 114 18.20 -2.88 17.83
C PRO A 114 18.80 -3.84 18.88
N LEU A 115 18.64 -3.59 20.18
CA LEU A 115 19.01 -4.53 21.25
C LEU A 115 17.92 -5.57 21.53
N LYS A 116 16.64 -5.26 21.31
CA LYS A 116 15.49 -6.16 21.53
C LYS A 116 14.62 -6.29 20.27
N PRO A 117 15.15 -6.82 19.15
CA PRO A 117 14.48 -6.76 17.84
C PRO A 117 13.16 -7.54 17.79
N ASN A 118 13.04 -8.58 18.61
CA ASN A 118 11.86 -9.45 18.66
C ASN A 118 10.87 -9.06 19.77
N TRP A 119 11.08 -7.94 20.46
CA TRP A 119 10.24 -7.51 21.58
C TRP A 119 9.40 -6.32 21.12
N ARG A 120 8.10 -6.57 20.96
CA ARG A 120 7.15 -5.49 20.66
C ARG A 120 7.24 -4.42 21.73
N ILE A 121 7.21 -3.16 21.32
CA ILE A 121 7.27 -2.03 22.24
C ILE A 121 5.86 -1.75 22.73
N GLN A 122 5.57 -2.17 23.96
CA GLN A 122 4.32 -1.80 24.61
C GLN A 122 4.39 -0.31 24.98
N THR A 123 3.42 0.45 24.50
CA THR A 123 3.42 1.91 24.63
C THR A 123 2.00 2.45 24.82
N TYR A 124 1.88 3.56 25.55
CA TYR A 124 0.65 4.32 25.69
C TYR A 124 0.87 5.74 25.13
N ILE A 125 -0.07 6.18 24.28
CA ILE A 125 -0.07 7.54 23.75
C ILE A 125 -0.45 8.49 24.89
N PHE A 126 0.25 9.62 24.98
CA PHE A 126 0.17 10.57 26.09
C PHE A 126 -1.25 10.90 26.54
N ALA A 127 -2.14 11.22 25.60
CA ALA A 127 -3.54 11.48 25.90
C ALA A 127 -4.44 11.20 24.71
N MET A 128 -5.67 10.78 25.00
CA MET A 128 -6.72 10.68 23.99
C MET A 128 -7.25 12.06 23.62
N PHE A 129 -7.59 12.90 24.60
CA PHE A 129 -8.11 14.26 24.39
C PHE A 129 -7.10 15.32 24.83
N ASP A 130 -7.13 16.48 24.17
CA ASP A 130 -6.44 17.65 24.71
C ASP A 130 -6.97 17.99 26.11
N GLU A 131 -6.07 18.45 26.97
CA GLU A 131 -6.42 18.78 28.34
C GLU A 131 -7.13 20.14 28.38
N ASN A 132 -8.25 20.24 29.11
CA ASN A 132 -9.15 21.39 29.10
C ASN A 132 -9.12 22.28 30.35
N GLN A 133 -8.31 21.99 31.39
CA GLN A 133 -8.31 22.70 32.68
C GLN A 133 -6.94 23.25 33.13
N LYS A 134 -5.82 22.77 32.59
CA LYS A 134 -4.46 23.25 32.88
C LYS A 134 -4.24 24.64 32.29
N ALA A 135 -3.28 25.39 32.83
CA ALA A 135 -2.99 26.75 32.38
C ALA A 135 -2.03 26.82 31.18
N ALA A 136 -1.12 25.84 31.01
CA ALA A 136 -0.04 25.90 30.03
C ALA A 136 -0.43 25.41 28.62
N SER A 137 -0.08 26.17 27.58
CA SER A 137 -0.38 25.85 26.17
C SER A 137 0.22 24.51 25.73
N LEU A 138 1.48 24.24 26.08
CA LEU A 138 2.17 23.01 25.69
C LEU A 138 1.56 21.77 26.33
N GLN A 139 1.23 21.82 27.62
CA GLN A 139 0.71 20.66 28.36
C GLN A 139 -0.73 20.31 27.98
N LYS A 140 -1.45 21.22 27.32
CA LYS A 140 -2.82 21.00 26.85
C LYS A 140 -2.91 20.28 25.51
N SER A 141 -1.89 20.39 24.66
CA SER A 141 -2.01 20.09 23.22
C SER A 141 -1.48 18.73 22.76
N TRP A 142 -1.51 17.71 23.61
CA TRP A 142 -0.96 16.38 23.32
C TRP A 142 -2.01 15.34 22.88
N GLY A 143 -3.29 15.66 22.99
CA GLY A 143 -4.38 14.77 22.65
C GLY A 143 -4.51 14.54 21.14
N LEU A 144 -5.08 13.38 20.82
CA LEU A 144 -5.48 13.01 19.46
C LEU A 144 -6.82 13.65 19.06
N TYR A 145 -7.69 13.91 20.03
CA TYR A 145 -9.06 14.40 19.82
C TYR A 145 -9.31 15.74 20.53
N ASN A 146 -10.22 16.53 19.97
CA ASN A 146 -10.73 17.74 20.60
C ASN A 146 -11.73 17.37 21.70
N PRO A 147 -11.58 17.88 22.95
CA PRO A 147 -12.47 17.52 24.06
C PRO A 147 -13.89 18.09 23.91
N SER A 148 -14.09 19.13 23.10
CA SER A 148 -15.39 19.81 22.97
C SER A 148 -16.34 19.15 21.97
N ASN A 149 -15.81 18.61 20.87
CA ASN A 149 -16.61 18.06 19.77
C ASN A 149 -16.25 16.61 19.41
N PHE A 150 -15.30 16.00 20.14
CA PHE A 150 -14.82 14.63 19.94
C PHE A 150 -14.26 14.33 18.55
N GLN A 151 -14.02 15.36 17.73
CA GLN A 151 -13.40 15.22 16.42
C GLN A 151 -11.90 15.00 16.57
N ALA A 152 -11.36 14.08 15.77
CA ALA A 152 -9.92 13.87 15.68
C ALA A 152 -9.24 15.16 15.21
N LYS A 153 -8.13 15.54 15.84
CA LYS A 153 -7.30 16.66 15.41
C LYS A 153 -6.53 16.32 14.13
N TYR A 154 -6.27 15.03 13.93
CA TYR A 154 -5.64 14.44 12.76
C TYR A 154 -5.90 12.94 12.72
N THR A 155 -5.78 12.34 11.54
CA THR A 155 -6.01 10.91 11.33
C THR A 155 -4.77 10.09 11.70
N ILE A 156 -4.95 9.03 12.49
CA ILE A 156 -3.94 8.03 12.82
C ILE A 156 -4.48 6.64 12.48
N ASN A 157 -3.71 5.88 11.70
CA ASN A 157 -4.01 4.50 11.37
C ASN A 157 -3.39 3.57 12.43
N PHE A 158 -4.24 3.07 13.34
CA PHE A 158 -3.85 2.16 14.42
C PHE A 158 -3.66 0.69 14.00
N GLY A 159 -4.08 0.31 12.79
CA GLY A 159 -4.06 -1.09 12.35
C GLY A 159 -5.03 -2.04 13.06
N ASN A 160 -5.94 -1.52 13.89
CA ASN A 160 -7.11 -2.28 14.36
C ASN A 160 -8.27 -2.24 13.35
N SER A 161 -8.13 -1.45 12.29
CA SER A 161 -8.49 -2.01 11.00
C SER A 161 -7.30 -2.88 10.60
N GLN A 162 -7.48 -4.21 10.63
CA GLN A 162 -6.98 -5.00 9.49
C GLN A 162 -7.20 -4.13 8.26
N THR A 163 -6.20 -3.98 7.41
CA THR A 163 -6.21 -3.10 6.24
C THR A 163 -7.36 -3.40 5.28
N LEU A 164 -8.57 -3.03 5.71
CA LEU A 164 -9.87 -2.97 5.05
C LEU A 164 -10.07 -1.57 4.45
N SER A 165 -9.08 -0.69 4.63
CA SER A 165 -8.96 0.45 3.72
C SER A 165 -8.46 -0.11 2.42
N ASN A 166 -9.28 -0.01 1.39
CA ASN A 166 -8.89 -0.27 0.01
C ASN A 166 -8.09 0.90 -0.59
N ARG A 167 -7.55 1.79 0.26
CA ARG A 167 -7.01 3.09 -0.14
C ARG A 167 -5.76 3.48 0.63
N ILE A 168 -4.85 4.14 -0.07
CA ILE A 168 -3.69 4.90 0.45
C ILE A 168 -3.93 6.37 0.09
N THR A 169 -3.80 7.31 1.04
CA THR A 169 -3.90 8.77 0.78
C THR A 169 -2.54 9.46 0.96
N GLN A 170 -2.44 10.72 0.54
CA GLN A 170 -1.20 11.50 0.72
C GLN A 170 -0.69 11.47 2.17
N GLY A 171 0.63 11.37 2.32
CA GLY A 171 1.34 11.21 3.59
C GLY A 171 1.20 9.82 4.23
N MET A 172 0.51 8.87 3.60
CA MET A 172 0.48 7.48 4.05
C MET A 172 1.63 6.68 3.46
N ARG A 173 2.20 5.80 4.29
CA ARG A 173 3.27 4.87 3.94
C ARG A 173 2.84 3.43 4.23
N LEU A 174 3.13 2.52 3.29
CA LEU A 174 3.15 1.08 3.54
C LEU A 174 4.60 0.63 3.63
N SER A 175 5.03 0.26 4.83
CA SER A 175 6.32 -0.36 5.10
C SER A 175 6.29 -1.85 4.81
N SER A 176 7.46 -2.47 4.72
CA SER A 176 7.61 -3.90 4.53
C SER A 176 6.66 -4.75 5.42
N GLY A 177 5.94 -5.67 4.79
CA GLY A 177 4.91 -6.53 5.36
C GLY A 177 3.51 -5.90 5.45
N GLN A 178 3.36 -4.60 5.23
CA GLN A 178 2.06 -3.92 5.24
C GLN A 178 1.37 -3.97 3.88
N PHE A 179 0.05 -3.94 3.88
CA PHE A 179 -0.76 -4.04 2.67
C PHE A 179 -2.07 -3.26 2.77
N VAL A 180 -2.80 -3.12 1.67
CA VAL A 180 -4.21 -2.69 1.60
C VAL A 180 -4.99 -3.67 0.72
N GLU A 181 -6.26 -3.93 1.03
CA GLU A 181 -7.08 -4.89 0.28
C GLU A 181 -8.27 -4.23 -0.39
N SER A 182 -8.71 -4.79 -1.53
CA SER A 182 -9.98 -4.43 -2.15
C SER A 182 -11.15 -4.63 -1.16
N LYS A 183 -12.28 -3.95 -1.38
CA LYS A 183 -13.43 -4.01 -0.46
C LYS A 183 -14.03 -5.42 -0.40
N ASN A 184 -13.97 -6.15 -1.51
CA ASN A 184 -14.37 -7.56 -1.59
C ASN A 184 -13.32 -8.54 -1.04
N GLN A 185 -12.16 -8.04 -0.55
CA GLN A 185 -11.08 -8.83 0.05
C GLN A 185 -10.46 -9.89 -0.88
N VAL A 186 -10.57 -9.70 -2.20
CA VAL A 186 -9.99 -10.62 -3.20
C VAL A 186 -8.58 -10.19 -3.63
N TYR A 187 -8.29 -8.89 -3.59
CA TYR A 187 -7.03 -8.31 -4.06
C TYR A 187 -6.32 -7.57 -2.95
N LYS A 188 -4.98 -7.60 -2.99
CA LYS A 188 -4.11 -7.05 -1.95
C LYS A 188 -2.92 -6.35 -2.58
N LEU A 189 -2.73 -5.07 -2.30
CA LEU A 189 -1.48 -4.37 -2.59
C LEU A 189 -0.57 -4.44 -1.37
N ILE A 190 0.53 -5.19 -1.45
CA ILE A 190 1.46 -5.46 -0.36
C ILE A 190 2.86 -4.94 -0.67
N MET A 191 3.48 -4.28 0.31
CA MET A 191 4.91 -4.01 0.31
C MET A 191 5.65 -5.22 0.89
N GLN A 192 6.37 -5.98 0.06
CA GLN A 192 7.01 -7.23 0.46
C GLN A 192 8.35 -7.00 1.20
N ALA A 193 8.88 -8.08 1.81
CA ALA A 193 10.14 -8.08 2.58
C ALA A 193 11.39 -7.82 1.74
N ASP A 194 11.30 -8.11 0.45
CA ASP A 194 12.38 -7.97 -0.54
C ASP A 194 12.40 -6.60 -1.21
N CYS A 195 11.66 -5.60 -0.69
CA CYS A 195 11.50 -4.28 -1.28
C CYS A 195 10.64 -4.25 -2.57
N ASN A 196 9.85 -5.27 -2.86
CA ASN A 196 8.90 -5.24 -3.98
C ASN A 196 7.49 -4.77 -3.54
N LEU A 197 6.89 -3.82 -4.25
CA LEU A 197 5.48 -3.47 -4.08
C LEU A 197 4.65 -4.30 -5.08
N VAL A 198 3.72 -5.10 -4.59
CA VAL A 198 3.03 -6.11 -5.40
C VAL A 198 1.53 -6.02 -5.20
N LEU A 199 0.77 -6.00 -6.31
CA LEU A 199 -0.66 -6.27 -6.31
C LEU A 199 -0.86 -7.77 -6.50
N ASP A 200 -1.41 -8.43 -5.50
CA ASP A 200 -1.74 -9.86 -5.49
C ASP A 200 -3.24 -10.09 -5.55
N ARG A 201 -3.66 -11.17 -6.21
CA ARG A 201 -4.94 -11.82 -5.94
C ARG A 201 -4.74 -12.90 -4.90
N ILE A 202 -5.46 -12.80 -3.79
CA ILE A 202 -5.29 -13.70 -2.63
C ILE A 202 -5.56 -15.16 -3.06
N GLY A 203 -4.65 -16.05 -2.71
CA GLY A 203 -4.72 -17.47 -3.07
C GLY A 203 -4.38 -17.79 -4.54
N VAL A 204 -4.05 -16.78 -5.36
CA VAL A 204 -3.71 -16.96 -6.79
C VAL A 204 -2.29 -16.50 -7.09
N GLY A 205 -1.92 -15.28 -6.69
CA GLY A 205 -0.58 -14.73 -6.92
C GLY A 205 -0.56 -13.31 -7.51
N PRO A 206 0.62 -12.84 -7.96
CA PRO A 206 0.85 -11.45 -8.34
C PRO A 206 0.23 -11.06 -9.69
N LEU A 207 -0.53 -9.97 -9.69
CA LEU A 207 -1.12 -9.32 -10.87
C LEU A 207 -0.25 -8.17 -11.41
N TRP A 208 0.50 -7.49 -10.54
CA TRP A 208 1.43 -6.42 -10.92
C TRP A 208 2.52 -6.27 -9.85
N ALA A 209 3.70 -5.79 -10.25
CA ALA A 209 4.79 -5.49 -9.33
C ALA A 209 5.56 -4.24 -9.77
N SER A 210 6.12 -3.51 -8.80
CA SER A 210 7.03 -2.39 -9.05
C SER A 210 8.40 -2.82 -9.60
N ASN A 211 8.71 -4.12 -9.56
CA ASN A 211 9.99 -4.72 -9.95
C ASN A 211 11.18 -4.19 -9.15
N THR A 212 10.95 -4.00 -7.84
CA THR A 212 11.96 -3.48 -6.91
C THR A 212 12.45 -4.54 -5.92
N ALA A 213 12.19 -5.82 -6.22
CA ALA A 213 12.69 -6.95 -5.45
C ALA A 213 14.23 -6.97 -5.39
N GLY A 214 14.77 -7.30 -4.20
CA GLY A 214 16.20 -7.48 -3.96
C GLY A 214 17.01 -6.20 -3.78
N TYR A 215 16.41 -5.01 -3.97
CA TYR A 215 17.14 -3.75 -3.80
C TYR A 215 17.43 -3.40 -2.34
N ALA A 216 16.60 -3.84 -1.39
CA ALA A 216 16.77 -3.62 0.04
C ALA A 216 15.88 -4.55 0.87
N SER A 217 16.06 -4.55 2.20
CA SER A 217 15.18 -5.26 3.15
C SER A 217 14.28 -4.32 3.97
N ASP A 218 14.41 -3.00 3.79
CA ASP A 218 13.69 -1.95 4.52
C ASP A 218 12.70 -1.18 3.62
N GLY A 219 12.28 -1.81 2.52
CA GLY A 219 11.48 -1.18 1.49
C GLY A 219 10.13 -0.64 1.98
N TYR A 220 9.69 0.46 1.39
CA TYR A 220 8.38 1.05 1.63
C TYR A 220 7.84 1.79 0.43
N VAL A 221 6.52 1.88 0.30
CA VAL A 221 5.86 2.83 -0.60
C VAL A 221 5.24 3.96 0.20
N GLU A 222 5.36 5.19 -0.31
CA GLU A 222 4.69 6.36 0.24
C GLU A 222 3.96 7.10 -0.89
N LEU A 223 2.71 7.49 -0.65
CA LEU A 223 2.06 8.51 -1.47
C LEU A 223 2.43 9.87 -0.89
N GLN A 224 3.33 10.57 -1.54
CA GLN A 224 3.89 11.83 -1.07
C GLN A 224 2.88 12.97 -1.18
N SER A 225 3.11 14.07 -0.44
CA SER A 225 2.23 15.25 -0.45
C SER A 225 2.18 15.97 -1.79
N ASP A 226 3.15 15.72 -2.68
CA ASP A 226 3.19 16.23 -4.05
C ASP A 226 2.38 15.36 -5.04
N GLY A 227 1.74 14.31 -4.53
CA GLY A 227 0.92 13.40 -5.29
C GLY A 227 1.67 12.38 -6.14
N ASN A 228 2.97 12.17 -5.87
CA ASN A 228 3.73 11.06 -6.44
C ASN A 228 3.76 9.86 -5.48
N ALA A 229 3.51 8.65 -5.98
CA ALA A 229 3.71 7.43 -5.21
C ALA A 229 5.11 6.89 -5.50
N VAL A 230 5.92 6.71 -4.46
CA VAL A 230 7.33 6.31 -4.61
C VAL A 230 7.65 5.12 -3.72
N VAL A 231 8.27 4.09 -4.30
CA VAL A 231 8.88 2.99 -3.56
C VAL A 231 10.31 3.35 -3.25
N TYR A 232 10.68 3.33 -1.97
CA TYR A 232 12.04 3.53 -1.48
C TYR A 232 12.62 2.22 -0.93
N GLY A 233 13.93 2.05 -1.06
CA GLY A 233 14.69 0.94 -0.45
C GLY A 233 16.14 1.35 -0.20
N GLY A 234 16.62 1.17 1.03
CA GLY A 234 17.92 1.69 1.47
C GLY A 234 18.01 3.22 1.40
N GLY A 235 16.89 3.92 1.58
CA GLY A 235 16.79 5.38 1.46
C GLY A 235 16.80 5.93 0.02
N VAL A 236 16.87 5.06 -1.00
CA VAL A 236 16.91 5.46 -2.42
C VAL A 236 15.57 5.16 -3.08
N ALA A 237 15.07 6.08 -3.91
CA ALA A 237 13.88 5.85 -4.73
C ALA A 237 14.16 4.76 -5.77
N ARG A 238 13.36 3.69 -5.76
CA ARG A 238 13.49 2.51 -6.64
C ARG A 238 12.45 2.47 -7.74
N TRP A 239 11.27 3.03 -7.48
CA TRP A 239 10.17 3.15 -8.44
C TRP A 239 9.32 4.36 -8.11
N ALA A 240 8.70 4.98 -9.13
CA ALA A 240 7.74 6.07 -8.95
C ALA A 240 6.57 5.94 -9.93
N SER A 241 5.38 6.41 -9.52
CA SER A 241 4.19 6.45 -10.37
C SER A 241 4.27 7.51 -11.47
N ASN A 242 5.15 8.51 -11.30
CA ASN A 242 5.30 9.66 -12.19
C ASN A 242 3.98 10.43 -12.38
N THR A 243 3.24 10.57 -11.29
CA THR A 243 1.98 11.33 -11.23
C THR A 243 2.17 12.78 -10.84
N LEU A 244 3.37 13.16 -10.40
CA LEU A 244 3.76 14.55 -10.17
C LEU A 244 3.51 15.40 -11.43
N GLY A 245 2.79 16.52 -11.28
CA GLY A 245 2.48 17.45 -12.36
C GLY A 245 1.39 16.97 -13.33
N ARG A 246 0.77 15.80 -13.11
CA ARG A 246 -0.47 15.41 -13.78
C ARG A 246 -1.64 15.99 -12.99
N ASN A 247 -2.16 17.13 -13.45
CA ASN A 247 -3.07 17.97 -12.68
C ASN A 247 -2.42 18.40 -11.34
N ASP A 248 -3.14 18.18 -10.24
CA ASP A 248 -2.79 18.36 -8.84
C ASP A 248 -2.08 17.15 -8.21
N GLY A 249 -1.73 16.12 -9.01
CA GLY A 249 -1.10 14.89 -8.54
C GLY A 249 -2.10 13.92 -7.90
N ALA A 250 -1.62 12.76 -7.44
CA ALA A 250 -2.50 11.78 -6.81
C ALA A 250 -2.82 12.18 -5.37
N HIS A 251 -4.10 12.31 -5.05
CA HIS A 251 -4.58 12.46 -3.67
C HIS A 251 -4.81 11.11 -3.01
N ARG A 252 -5.00 10.06 -3.81
CA ARG A 252 -5.20 8.70 -3.33
C ARG A 252 -4.81 7.62 -4.34
N ILE A 253 -4.59 6.41 -3.82
CA ILE A 253 -4.42 5.15 -4.53
C ILE A 253 -5.55 4.22 -4.05
N ASP A 254 -6.35 3.68 -4.95
CA ASP A 254 -7.43 2.73 -4.64
C ASP A 254 -7.09 1.34 -5.19
N VAL A 255 -7.14 0.31 -4.34
CA VAL A 255 -7.25 -1.10 -4.75
C VAL A 255 -8.72 -1.38 -4.99
N GLN A 256 -9.06 -1.75 -6.23
CA GLN A 256 -10.43 -1.90 -6.67
C GLN A 256 -10.85 -3.37 -6.69
N ASP A 257 -12.16 -3.60 -6.58
CA ASP A 257 -12.76 -4.94 -6.52
C ASP A 257 -12.67 -5.71 -7.84
N ASP A 258 -12.24 -5.04 -8.90
CA ASP A 258 -11.97 -5.60 -10.23
C ASP A 258 -10.51 -6.05 -10.42
N GLY A 259 -9.66 -5.85 -9.41
CA GLY A 259 -8.24 -6.19 -9.48
C GLY A 259 -7.36 -5.12 -10.09
N ASN A 260 -7.85 -3.89 -10.26
CA ASN A 260 -7.03 -2.72 -10.60
C ASN A 260 -6.46 -2.02 -9.36
N ILE A 261 -5.36 -1.30 -9.55
CA ILE A 261 -4.98 -0.17 -8.71
C ILE A 261 -5.13 1.10 -9.54
N VAL A 262 -5.85 2.09 -9.02
CA VAL A 262 -6.06 3.38 -9.68
C VAL A 262 -5.67 4.52 -8.75
N MET A 263 -4.89 5.47 -9.26
CA MET A 263 -4.59 6.71 -8.56
C MET A 263 -5.49 7.84 -9.06
N TYR A 264 -6.04 8.59 -8.12
CA TYR A 264 -6.97 9.68 -8.39
C TYR A 264 -6.45 11.00 -7.84
N ASN A 265 -6.71 12.08 -8.55
CA ASN A 265 -6.50 13.44 -8.06
C ASN A 265 -7.65 13.92 -7.14
N GLU A 266 -7.60 15.17 -6.68
CA GLU A 266 -8.62 15.75 -5.78
C GLU A 266 -10.01 15.76 -6.42
N ALA A 267 -10.08 16.05 -7.72
CA ALA A 267 -11.31 16.06 -8.51
C ALA A 267 -11.88 14.65 -8.82
N ASN A 268 -11.34 13.58 -8.23
CA ASN A 268 -11.71 12.18 -8.49
C ASN A 268 -11.44 11.70 -9.92
N GLN A 269 -10.54 12.36 -10.66
CA GLN A 269 -10.13 11.92 -11.99
C GLN A 269 -9.00 10.91 -11.87
N ALA A 270 -9.11 9.79 -12.59
CA ALA A 270 -8.05 8.79 -12.65
C ALA A 270 -6.86 9.36 -13.44
N ILE A 271 -5.66 9.33 -12.85
CA ILE A 271 -4.45 9.90 -13.47
C ILE A 271 -3.34 8.86 -13.69
N TRP A 272 -3.50 7.67 -13.09
CA TRP A 272 -2.65 6.51 -13.27
C TRP A 272 -3.40 5.23 -12.88
N ALA A 273 -3.08 4.10 -13.52
CA ALA A 273 -3.58 2.79 -13.13
C ALA A 273 -2.58 1.68 -13.45
N THR A 274 -2.66 0.55 -12.74
CA THR A 274 -1.91 -0.67 -13.09
C THR A 274 -2.44 -1.35 -14.35
N ASN A 275 -3.69 -1.06 -14.73
CA ASN A 275 -4.42 -1.70 -15.83
C ASN A 275 -4.50 -3.22 -15.66
N THR A 276 -4.69 -3.66 -14.42
CA THR A 276 -4.79 -5.08 -14.05
C THR A 276 -6.22 -5.57 -13.87
N ALA A 277 -7.20 -4.68 -13.98
CA ALA A 277 -8.59 -5.08 -14.15
C ALA A 277 -8.76 -5.83 -15.47
N GLY A 278 -8.83 -7.16 -15.39
CA GLY A 278 -9.10 -8.05 -16.51
C GLY A 278 -7.96 -9.00 -16.89
N SER A 279 -7.96 -10.20 -16.31
CA SER A 279 -7.74 -11.41 -17.13
C SER A 279 -9.03 -11.83 -17.84
N ARG A 280 -10.16 -11.11 -17.63
CA ARG A 280 -11.45 -11.42 -18.23
C ARG A 280 -12.20 -10.19 -18.75
N ILE A 281 -12.82 -10.33 -19.91
CA ILE A 281 -13.78 -9.35 -20.48
C ILE A 281 -15.17 -9.83 -20.10
N THR A 282 -16.03 -8.99 -19.51
CA THR A 282 -17.38 -9.39 -19.05
C THR A 282 -18.48 -8.72 -19.88
N GLN A 283 -19.72 -9.19 -19.81
CA GLN A 283 -20.85 -8.57 -20.52
C GLN A 283 -20.95 -7.06 -20.25
N GLY A 284 -21.29 -6.30 -21.28
CA GLY A 284 -21.31 -4.84 -21.30
C GLY A 284 -19.93 -4.19 -21.40
N SER A 285 -18.84 -4.97 -21.41
CA SER A 285 -17.48 -4.43 -21.54
C SER A 285 -17.09 -4.24 -23.01
N ARG A 286 -16.35 -3.16 -23.26
CA ARG A 286 -15.76 -2.84 -24.57
C ARG A 286 -14.24 -2.90 -24.51
N LEU A 287 -13.63 -3.64 -25.44
CA LEU A 287 -12.20 -3.63 -25.73
C LEU A 287 -11.95 -2.73 -26.96
N SER A 288 -11.49 -1.51 -26.73
CA SER A 288 -11.23 -0.52 -27.78
C SER A 288 -9.83 -0.68 -28.38
N SER A 289 -9.62 -0.11 -29.57
CA SER A 289 -8.30 0.03 -30.21
C SER A 289 -7.18 0.34 -29.21
N GLY A 290 -6.13 -0.47 -29.22
CA GLY A 290 -4.96 -0.42 -28.33
C GLY A 290 -5.13 -1.13 -26.98
N GLN A 291 -6.35 -1.49 -26.57
CA GLN A 291 -6.61 -2.19 -25.31
C GLN A 291 -6.44 -3.70 -25.47
N PHE A 292 -6.02 -4.35 -24.39
CA PHE A 292 -5.80 -5.79 -24.35
C PHE A 292 -6.08 -6.39 -22.98
N VAL A 293 -6.31 -7.70 -22.96
CA VAL A 293 -6.27 -8.55 -21.76
C VAL A 293 -5.20 -9.61 -21.94
N MET A 294 -4.60 -10.11 -20.86
CA MET A 294 -3.52 -11.09 -20.94
C MET A 294 -3.85 -12.39 -20.21
N SER A 295 -3.21 -13.47 -20.65
CA SER A 295 -3.13 -14.70 -19.89
C SER A 295 -2.44 -14.48 -18.55
N LYS A 296 -2.68 -15.37 -17.58
CA LYS A 296 -2.12 -15.26 -16.23
C LYS A 296 -0.60 -15.37 -16.25
N ASN A 297 -0.04 -16.22 -17.12
CA ASN A 297 1.39 -16.36 -17.35
C ASN A 297 1.99 -15.21 -18.19
N ARG A 298 1.15 -14.29 -18.70
CA ARG A 298 1.53 -13.13 -19.52
C ARG A 298 2.26 -13.47 -20.83
N VAL A 299 2.16 -14.71 -21.28
CA VAL A 299 2.71 -15.15 -22.56
C VAL A 299 1.77 -14.79 -23.70
N TYR A 300 0.47 -14.71 -23.43
CA TYR A 300 -0.55 -14.41 -24.43
C TYR A 300 -1.28 -13.12 -24.12
N LYS A 301 -1.54 -12.34 -25.17
CA LYS A 301 -2.17 -11.03 -25.12
C LYS A 301 -3.28 -10.98 -26.16
N PHE A 302 -4.52 -10.84 -25.71
CA PHE A 302 -5.67 -10.64 -26.57
C PHE A 302 -5.94 -9.14 -26.72
N ILE A 303 -5.63 -8.59 -27.88
CA ILE A 303 -5.55 -7.15 -28.16
C ILE A 303 -6.45 -6.75 -29.32
N MET A 304 -7.19 -5.65 -29.15
CA MET A 304 -7.82 -4.94 -30.25
C MET A 304 -6.79 -3.97 -30.85
N GLN A 305 -6.33 -4.22 -32.06
CA GLN A 305 -5.30 -3.42 -32.74
C GLN A 305 -5.89 -2.20 -33.45
N ALA A 306 -5.03 -1.21 -33.72
CA ALA A 306 -5.42 0.06 -34.35
C ALA A 306 -5.89 -0.08 -35.80
N ASP A 307 -5.55 -1.18 -36.47
CA ASP A 307 -6.00 -1.48 -37.82
C ASP A 307 -7.37 -2.19 -37.85
N CYS A 308 -8.15 -2.16 -36.77
CA CYS A 308 -9.43 -2.87 -36.63
C CYS A 308 -9.29 -4.40 -36.54
N ASN A 309 -8.09 -4.93 -36.27
CA ASN A 309 -7.91 -6.37 -36.06
C ASN A 309 -7.97 -6.77 -34.58
N LEU A 310 -8.72 -7.81 -34.24
CA LEU A 310 -8.68 -8.42 -32.90
C LEU A 310 -7.78 -9.64 -32.95
N VAL A 311 -6.76 -9.66 -32.10
CA VAL A 311 -5.64 -10.58 -32.22
C VAL A 311 -5.34 -11.23 -30.86
N LEU A 312 -5.15 -12.54 -30.85
CA LEU A 312 -4.44 -13.22 -29.78
C LEU A 312 -2.97 -13.36 -30.19
N ASP A 313 -2.10 -12.74 -29.42
CA ASP A 313 -0.68 -12.60 -29.70
C ASP A 313 0.14 -13.35 -28.66
N HIS A 314 1.03 -14.23 -29.09
CA HIS A 314 2.06 -14.81 -28.23
C HIS A 314 3.23 -13.83 -28.17
N ILE A 315 3.51 -13.31 -26.98
CA ILE A 315 4.56 -12.31 -26.77
C ILE A 315 5.92 -12.90 -27.20
N GLY A 316 6.59 -12.20 -28.10
CA GLY A 316 7.90 -12.60 -28.64
C GLY A 316 7.86 -13.62 -29.78
N VAL A 317 6.68 -14.16 -30.14
CA VAL A 317 6.51 -15.07 -31.28
C VAL A 317 5.65 -14.43 -32.36
N GLY A 318 4.50 -13.86 -31.98
CA GLY A 318 3.58 -13.20 -32.91
C GLY A 318 2.14 -13.72 -32.80
N PRO A 319 1.27 -13.35 -33.76
CA PRO A 319 -0.15 -13.64 -33.70
C PRO A 319 -0.44 -15.14 -33.84
N VAL A 320 -1.17 -15.70 -32.87
CA VAL A 320 -1.62 -17.11 -32.88
C VAL A 320 -3.08 -17.24 -33.33
N TRP A 321 -3.89 -16.18 -33.17
CA TRP A 321 -5.24 -16.07 -33.72
C TRP A 321 -5.55 -14.63 -34.14
N THR A 322 -6.39 -14.46 -35.16
CA THR A 322 -6.87 -13.15 -35.62
C THR A 322 -8.32 -13.23 -36.11
N SER A 323 -9.08 -12.16 -35.89
CA SER A 323 -10.42 -11.98 -36.47
C SER A 323 -10.42 -11.73 -37.98
N ASN A 324 -9.26 -11.47 -38.59
CA ASN A 324 -9.09 -11.09 -40.00
C ASN A 324 -9.86 -9.83 -40.39
N THR A 325 -9.97 -8.87 -39.47
CA THR A 325 -10.69 -7.59 -39.68
C THR A 325 -9.76 -6.40 -39.91
N TYR A 326 -8.48 -6.66 -40.17
CA TYR A 326 -7.46 -5.64 -40.44
C TYR A 326 -7.85 -4.74 -41.63
N GLY A 327 -7.60 -3.44 -41.50
CA GLY A 327 -7.88 -2.41 -42.50
C GLY A 327 -9.36 -2.09 -42.72
N LEU A 328 -10.30 -2.76 -42.03
CA LEU A 328 -11.74 -2.54 -42.25
C LEU A 328 -12.28 -1.25 -41.60
N ALA A 329 -11.53 -0.64 -40.69
CA ALA A 329 -11.79 0.67 -40.10
C ALA A 329 -10.51 1.22 -39.41
N PRO A 330 -10.42 2.53 -39.16
CA PRO A 330 -9.29 3.12 -38.43
C PRO A 330 -9.37 3.01 -36.90
N ASP A 331 -10.54 2.68 -36.33
CA ASP A 331 -10.78 2.62 -34.88
C ASP A 331 -11.79 1.52 -34.53
N GLY A 332 -11.38 0.27 -34.75
CA GLY A 332 -12.20 -0.88 -34.37
C GLY A 332 -12.33 -1.03 -32.85
N TYR A 333 -13.43 -1.61 -32.40
CA TYR A 333 -13.60 -2.05 -31.02
C TYR A 333 -14.37 -3.37 -30.98
N MET A 334 -14.15 -4.16 -29.94
CA MET A 334 -14.97 -5.31 -29.61
C MET A 334 -15.81 -5.03 -28.38
N GLU A 335 -17.05 -5.47 -28.38
CA GLU A 335 -17.96 -5.40 -27.24
C GLU A 335 -18.50 -6.79 -26.94
N LEU A 336 -18.40 -7.25 -25.69
CA LEU A 336 -19.17 -8.38 -25.23
C LEU A 336 -20.54 -7.87 -24.81
N GLN A 337 -21.54 -8.04 -25.67
CA GLN A 337 -22.87 -7.47 -25.52
C GLN A 337 -23.65 -8.16 -24.40
N SER A 338 -24.72 -7.51 -23.92
CA SER A 338 -25.58 -8.03 -22.86
C SER A 338 -26.37 -9.29 -23.25
N ASP A 339 -26.47 -9.59 -24.55
CA ASP A 339 -27.03 -10.84 -25.07
C ASP A 339 -25.99 -11.98 -25.11
N GLY A 340 -24.78 -11.72 -24.62
CA GLY A 340 -23.68 -12.65 -24.57
C GLY A 340 -22.99 -12.89 -25.91
N ASN A 341 -23.16 -12.00 -26.90
CA ASN A 341 -22.40 -12.02 -28.15
C ASN A 341 -21.20 -11.08 -28.09
N ALA A 342 -20.00 -11.57 -28.41
CA ALA A 342 -18.85 -10.70 -28.60
C ALA A 342 -18.82 -10.23 -30.06
N VAL A 343 -18.94 -8.92 -30.29
CA VAL A 343 -19.03 -8.36 -31.64
C VAL A 343 -17.96 -7.29 -31.81
N LEU A 344 -17.20 -7.40 -32.90
CA LEU A 344 -16.24 -6.39 -33.35
C LEU A 344 -16.92 -5.43 -34.30
N TYR A 345 -16.81 -4.14 -34.04
CA TYR A 345 -17.36 -3.05 -34.84
C TYR A 345 -16.26 -2.18 -35.43
N GLY A 346 -16.46 -1.76 -36.68
CA GLY A 346 -15.76 -0.64 -37.30
C GLY A 346 -16.76 0.51 -37.48
N GLY A 347 -16.74 1.48 -36.57
CA GLY A 347 -17.82 2.46 -36.46
C GLY A 347 -19.12 1.82 -35.97
N LEU A 348 -20.19 1.93 -36.77
CA LEU A 348 -21.50 1.29 -36.50
C LEU A 348 -21.68 -0.05 -37.24
N VAL A 349 -20.69 -0.47 -38.03
CA VAL A 349 -20.77 -1.68 -38.85
C VAL A 349 -20.12 -2.84 -38.12
N ALA A 350 -20.88 -3.89 -37.84
CA ALA A 350 -20.33 -5.15 -37.32
C ALA A 350 -19.41 -5.79 -38.38
N ARG A 351 -18.18 -6.13 -37.96
CA ARG A 351 -17.13 -6.72 -38.81
C ARG A 351 -16.86 -8.18 -38.48
N TRP A 352 -17.06 -8.58 -37.23
CA TRP A 352 -16.91 -9.95 -36.76
C TRP A 352 -17.83 -10.20 -35.55
N ALA A 353 -18.26 -11.44 -35.34
CA ALA A 353 -19.01 -11.83 -34.15
C ALA A 353 -18.63 -13.25 -33.68
N SER A 354 -18.72 -13.52 -32.39
CA SER A 354 -18.49 -14.86 -31.81
C SER A 354 -19.63 -15.83 -32.06
N HIS A 355 -20.83 -15.32 -32.39
CA HIS A 355 -22.06 -16.09 -32.57
C HIS A 355 -22.44 -16.90 -31.32
N THR A 356 -22.23 -16.31 -30.16
CA THR A 356 -22.55 -16.91 -28.85
C THR A 356 -23.93 -16.52 -28.32
N PHE A 357 -24.63 -15.58 -28.97
CA PHE A 357 -26.01 -15.20 -28.59
C PHE A 357 -26.93 -16.44 -28.51
N GLY A 358 -27.67 -16.56 -27.41
CA GLY A 358 -28.66 -17.62 -27.21
C GLY A 358 -28.11 -19.05 -27.03
N ARG A 359 -26.78 -19.25 -26.99
CA ARG A 359 -26.17 -20.55 -26.62
C ARG A 359 -25.99 -20.62 -25.11
N ASN A 360 -26.81 -21.41 -24.43
CA ASN A 360 -26.77 -21.59 -22.97
C ASN A 360 -26.63 -20.24 -22.24
N ASP A 361 -27.58 -19.32 -22.40
CA ASP A 361 -27.58 -17.92 -21.89
C ASP A 361 -26.55 -16.92 -22.46
N GLY A 362 -25.62 -17.39 -23.31
CA GLY A 362 -24.64 -16.55 -24.00
C GLY A 362 -23.35 -16.37 -23.20
N ALA A 363 -22.37 -15.65 -23.75
CA ALA A 363 -21.09 -15.48 -23.05
C ALA A 363 -21.24 -14.41 -21.95
N HIS A 364 -20.97 -14.80 -20.71
CA HIS A 364 -20.89 -13.90 -19.57
C HIS A 364 -19.48 -13.30 -19.42
N TRP A 365 -18.45 -14.04 -19.81
CA TRP A 365 -17.08 -13.57 -19.76
C TRP A 365 -16.15 -14.27 -20.77
N ILE A 366 -15.10 -13.57 -21.18
CA ILE A 366 -13.99 -14.03 -22.03
C ILE A 366 -12.75 -14.14 -21.16
N ASP A 367 -11.93 -15.18 -21.30
CA ASP A 367 -10.68 -15.39 -20.54
C ASP A 367 -9.56 -15.78 -21.49
N VAL A 368 -8.38 -15.19 -21.30
CA VAL A 368 -7.17 -15.57 -22.04
C VAL A 368 -6.40 -16.56 -21.19
N GLN A 369 -6.17 -17.75 -21.73
CA GLN A 369 -5.62 -18.88 -21.00
C GLN A 369 -4.12 -19.02 -21.25
N ASP A 370 -3.44 -19.64 -20.30
CA ASP A 370 -1.99 -19.82 -20.32
C ASP A 370 -1.50 -20.82 -21.37
N ASP A 371 -2.42 -21.58 -21.96
CA ASP A 371 -2.17 -22.52 -23.05
C ASP A 371 -2.26 -21.86 -24.43
N GLY A 372 -2.54 -20.56 -24.52
CA GLY A 372 -2.66 -19.84 -25.78
C GLY A 372 -4.06 -19.88 -26.38
N ASN A 373 -5.08 -20.18 -25.58
CA ASN A 373 -6.48 -20.12 -25.99
C ASN A 373 -7.18 -18.88 -25.41
N THR A 374 -8.09 -18.26 -26.16
CA THR A 374 -9.06 -17.31 -25.61
C THR A 374 -10.44 -17.98 -25.63
N VAL A 375 -11.08 -18.08 -24.47
CA VAL A 375 -12.31 -18.86 -24.28
C VAL A 375 -13.43 -17.96 -23.73
N MET A 376 -14.63 -18.13 -24.25
CA MET A 376 -15.84 -17.49 -23.74
C MET A 376 -16.69 -18.49 -22.98
N TYR A 377 -17.21 -18.05 -21.84
CA TYR A 377 -17.94 -18.89 -20.89
C TYR A 377 -19.31 -18.30 -20.59
N ASN A 378 -20.29 -19.18 -20.38
CA ASN A 378 -21.61 -18.80 -19.89
C ASN A 378 -21.65 -18.62 -18.37
N GLU A 379 -22.82 -18.31 -17.79
CA GLU A 379 -22.98 -18.12 -16.34
C GLU A 379 -22.61 -19.38 -15.54
N ALA A 380 -22.89 -20.56 -16.10
CA ALA A 380 -22.56 -21.86 -15.51
C ALA A 380 -21.07 -22.24 -15.59
N ASN A 381 -20.21 -21.37 -16.13
CA ASN A 381 -18.78 -21.62 -16.42
C ASN A 381 -18.52 -22.74 -17.45
N GLU A 382 -19.47 -22.99 -18.34
CA GLU A 382 -19.30 -23.86 -19.51
C GLU A 382 -18.68 -23.05 -20.65
N ALA A 383 -17.68 -23.62 -21.31
CA ALA A 383 -17.07 -23.00 -22.47
C ALA A 383 -18.02 -23.10 -23.68
N ILE A 384 -18.36 -21.96 -24.26
CA ILE A 384 -19.31 -21.89 -25.40
C ILE A 384 -18.66 -21.39 -26.70
N TRP A 385 -17.46 -20.84 -26.61
CA TRP A 385 -16.62 -20.46 -27.75
C TRP A 385 -15.14 -20.47 -27.36
N ALA A 386 -14.25 -20.77 -28.30
CA ALA A 386 -12.81 -20.65 -28.11
C ALA A 386 -12.08 -20.30 -29.42
N THR A 387 -10.90 -19.68 -29.34
CA THR A 387 -10.01 -19.47 -30.49
C THR A 387 -9.48 -20.80 -31.05
N ASN A 388 -9.50 -21.87 -30.25
CA ASN A 388 -8.99 -23.21 -30.58
C ASN A 388 -7.49 -23.19 -30.93
N THR A 389 -6.72 -22.43 -30.15
CA THR A 389 -5.28 -22.21 -30.36
C THR A 389 -4.42 -22.78 -29.24
N ALA A 390 -4.99 -23.58 -28.35
CA ALA A 390 -4.25 -24.23 -27.27
C ALA A 390 -3.01 -24.99 -27.81
N GLY A 391 -1.84 -24.66 -27.28
CA GLY A 391 -0.55 -25.27 -27.64
C GLY A 391 0.12 -24.76 -28.92
N ARG A 392 -0.34 -23.64 -29.48
CA ARG A 392 0.26 -23.01 -30.68
C ARG A 392 1.26 -21.91 -30.38
#